data_AF-A0A7Z0QP22-F1
#
_entry.id   AF-A0A7Z0QP22-F1
#
_cell.length_a   1.000
_cell.length_b   1.000
_cell.length_c   1.000
_cell.angle_alpha   90.00
_cell.angle_beta   90.00
_cell.angle_gamma   90.00
#
_symmetry.space_group_name_H-M   'P 1'
#
loop_
_entity.id
_entity.type
_entity.pdbx_description
1 polymer ?
#
loop_
_entity_poly.entity_id
_entity_poly.type
_entity_poly.pdbx_seq_one_letter_code
_entity_poly.pdbx_strand_id
1 'polypeptide(L)'
;MIVLRAFLVIVLAVLSMPAWAQGGQASAATVSSAELDDVDLSRTGDPWLDVWVDDLDRYAGRYRHAFVDELVRYQGAPRALAEALLADPAWQASDVYIACATAQAMGRTCREVAGEWRRDRAGGWSAVIERIDADRREDALRRVKRGLVESYDRWGRPIRLDAALRRMLPDRDD
;
A
#
# COMPACT_ATOMS: atom_id res chain seq x y z
N MET A 1 32.75 -63.96 -39.13
CA MET A 1 33.75 -63.68 -40.18
C MET A 1 33.77 -62.20 -40.47
N ILE A 2 34.94 -61.57 -40.24
CA ILE A 2 35.55 -60.51 -41.07
C ILE A 2 34.87 -59.11 -41.05
N VAL A 3 35.42 -58.18 -40.25
CA VAL A 3 36.31 -57.04 -40.66
C VAL A 3 35.46 -55.80 -41.05
N LEU A 4 35.31 -54.82 -40.15
CA LEU A 4 36.21 -53.66 -39.95
C LEU A 4 36.37 -52.79 -41.21
N ARG A 5 35.92 -51.53 -41.15
CA ARG A 5 36.41 -50.34 -41.90
C ARG A 5 35.33 -49.26 -41.74
N ALA A 6 35.42 -48.21 -40.93
CA ALA A 6 36.54 -47.31 -40.64
C ALA A 6 37.34 -47.01 -41.91
N PHE A 7 37.03 -45.88 -42.56
CA PHE A 7 37.92 -44.92 -43.22
C PHE A 7 36.99 -43.95 -44.00
N LEU A 8 36.88 -42.67 -43.61
CA LEU A 8 37.83 -41.57 -43.84
C LEU A 8 37.55 -40.86 -45.18
N VAL A 9 37.74 -39.53 -45.17
CA VAL A 9 37.99 -38.62 -46.31
C VAL A 9 36.72 -38.05 -46.96
N ILE A 10 36.28 -36.83 -46.58
CA ILE A 10 36.76 -35.49 -46.99
C ILE A 10 36.30 -35.12 -48.42
N VAL A 11 35.94 -33.84 -48.56
CA VAL A 11 35.80 -32.98 -49.78
C VAL A 11 34.36 -32.46 -49.93
N LEU A 12 34.01 -31.34 -49.29
CA LEU A 12 34.11 -29.95 -49.80
C LEU A 12 33.24 -29.69 -51.05
N ALA A 13 32.04 -29.14 -50.85
CA ALA A 13 31.37 -28.31 -51.86
C ALA A 13 30.36 -27.38 -51.18
N VAL A 14 30.72 -26.10 -51.15
CA VAL A 14 29.93 -24.95 -50.72
C VAL A 14 28.71 -24.80 -51.65
N LEU A 15 27.51 -24.92 -51.10
CA LEU A 15 26.34 -24.22 -51.64
C LEU A 15 25.66 -23.45 -50.51
N SER A 16 25.87 -22.14 -50.55
CA SER A 16 25.16 -21.15 -49.75
C SER A 16 23.66 -21.19 -50.03
N MET A 17 22.89 -21.64 -49.05
CA MET A 17 21.44 -21.50 -49.01
C MET A 17 21.07 -20.86 -47.66
N PRO A 18 20.55 -19.63 -47.61
CA PRO A 18 19.96 -19.11 -46.39
C PRO A 18 18.55 -19.70 -46.27
N ALA A 19 18.47 -20.95 -45.80
CA ALA A 19 17.21 -21.51 -45.33
C ALA A 19 17.01 -21.02 -43.90
N TRP A 20 16.29 -19.91 -43.72
CA TRP A 20 15.75 -19.54 -42.42
C TRP A 20 14.67 -20.56 -42.06
N ALA A 21 15.08 -21.60 -41.34
CA ALA A 21 14.17 -22.52 -40.69
C ALA A 21 13.47 -21.78 -39.54
N GLN A 22 12.16 -21.60 -39.65
CA GLN A 22 11.30 -21.26 -38.52
C GLN A 22 11.21 -22.49 -37.60
N GLY A 23 12.13 -22.56 -36.62
CA GLY A 23 12.04 -23.50 -35.50
C GLY A 23 11.27 -22.85 -34.36
N GLY A 24 10.10 -23.40 -34.03
CA GLY A 24 9.10 -22.82 -33.16
C GLY A 24 9.60 -22.39 -31.76
N GLN A 25 9.20 -21.19 -31.37
CA GLN A 25 9.22 -20.78 -29.97
C GLN A 25 8.04 -21.44 -29.28
N ALA A 26 8.33 -22.45 -28.46
CA ALA A 26 7.42 -22.87 -27.41
C ALA A 26 7.08 -21.62 -26.59
N SER A 27 5.82 -21.18 -26.69
CA SER A 27 5.28 -20.10 -25.88
C SER A 27 5.18 -20.64 -24.45
N ALA A 28 6.28 -20.59 -23.71
CA ALA A 28 6.20 -20.54 -22.27
C ALA A 28 5.37 -19.29 -21.99
N ALA A 29 4.17 -19.49 -21.43
CA ALA A 29 3.35 -18.42 -20.89
C ALA A 29 4.21 -17.69 -19.85
N THR A 30 4.94 -16.70 -20.35
CA THR A 30 5.64 -15.72 -19.54
C THR A 30 4.51 -14.87 -19.02
N VAL A 31 4.04 -15.18 -17.82
CA VAL A 31 3.32 -14.19 -17.04
C VAL A 31 4.30 -13.03 -16.95
N SER A 32 4.00 -11.99 -17.72
CA SER A 32 4.87 -10.83 -17.85
C SER A 32 5.04 -10.23 -16.45
N SER A 33 6.28 -9.99 -16.01
CA SER A 33 6.56 -9.29 -14.75
C SER A 33 5.86 -7.92 -14.66
N ALA A 34 5.40 -7.37 -15.79
CA ALA A 34 4.58 -6.17 -15.84
C ALA A 34 3.20 -6.30 -15.19
N GLU A 35 2.66 -7.52 -15.02
CA GLU A 35 1.36 -7.74 -14.35
C GLU A 35 1.50 -7.90 -12.82
N LEU A 36 2.72 -8.04 -12.30
CA LEU A 36 3.01 -8.13 -10.87
C LEU A 36 3.54 -6.81 -10.27
N ASP A 37 3.81 -5.80 -11.09
CA ASP A 37 4.27 -4.48 -10.64
C ASP A 37 3.16 -3.60 -10.04
N ASP A 38 1.88 -3.99 -10.17
CA ASP A 38 0.73 -3.20 -9.69
C ASP A 38 0.11 -3.69 -8.37
N VAL A 39 0.68 -4.74 -7.76
CA VAL A 39 0.21 -5.17 -6.43
C VAL A 39 0.89 -4.31 -5.37
N ASP A 40 0.24 -3.21 -5.00
CA ASP A 40 0.66 -2.39 -3.87
C ASP A 40 0.52 -3.17 -2.56
N LEU A 41 1.65 -3.70 -2.07
CA LEU A 41 1.75 -4.42 -0.80
C LEU A 41 1.81 -3.48 0.42
N SER A 42 1.70 -2.16 0.22
CA SER A 42 1.71 -1.20 1.32
C SER A 42 0.50 -1.42 2.23
N ARG A 43 0.72 -1.30 3.54
CA ARG A 43 -0.33 -1.52 4.55
C ARG A 43 -1.48 -0.56 4.36
N THR A 44 -1.18 0.67 3.91
CA THR A 44 -2.18 1.72 3.75
C THR A 44 -2.57 2.05 2.31
N GLY A 45 -1.87 1.55 1.30
CA GLY A 45 -2.00 2.03 -0.09
C GLY A 45 -1.17 3.28 -0.39
N ASP A 46 -0.36 3.75 0.57
CA ASP A 46 0.47 4.95 0.43
C ASP A 46 1.82 4.75 1.16
N PRO A 47 2.95 4.70 0.42
CA PRO A 47 4.26 4.45 1.03
C PRO A 47 4.70 5.51 2.05
N TRP A 48 4.25 6.76 1.91
CA TRP A 48 4.58 7.80 2.88
C TRP A 48 3.84 7.56 4.20
N LEU A 49 2.56 7.20 4.13
CA LEU A 49 1.73 6.93 5.30
C LEU A 49 2.22 5.69 6.06
N ASP A 50 2.66 4.67 5.34
CA ASP A 50 3.28 3.46 5.90
C ASP A 50 4.55 3.74 6.73
N VAL A 51 5.27 4.82 6.46
CA VAL A 51 6.42 5.24 7.30
C VAL A 51 5.97 5.72 8.68
N TRP A 52 4.76 6.27 8.80
CA TRP A 52 4.30 6.96 10.01
C TRP A 52 3.38 6.14 10.90
N VAL A 53 2.79 5.04 10.39
CA VAL A 53 1.86 4.21 11.19
C VAL A 53 2.52 3.61 12.43
N ASP A 54 3.78 3.16 12.35
CA ASP A 54 4.50 2.62 13.51
C ASP A 54 4.75 3.68 14.60
N ASP A 55 5.02 4.91 14.17
CA ASP A 55 5.27 6.01 15.08
C ASP A 55 3.99 6.48 15.77
N LEU A 56 2.88 6.43 15.03
CA LEU A 56 1.53 6.65 15.54
C LEU A 56 1.16 5.60 16.61
N ASP A 57 1.49 4.33 16.38
CA ASP A 57 1.30 3.24 17.35
C ASP A 57 2.13 3.46 18.63
N ARG A 58 3.40 3.85 18.50
CA ARG A 58 4.24 4.22 19.65
C ARG A 58 3.69 5.42 20.42
N TYR A 59 3.25 6.46 19.71
CA TYR A 59 2.66 7.65 20.32
C TYR A 59 1.41 7.29 21.12
N ALA A 60 0.47 6.56 20.50
CA ALA A 60 -0.77 6.15 21.15
C ALA A 60 -0.53 5.21 22.34
N GLY A 61 0.49 4.35 22.27
CA GLY A 61 0.91 3.52 23.39
C GLY A 61 1.37 4.34 24.60
N ARG A 62 2.11 5.43 24.37
CA ARG A 62 2.63 6.31 25.43
C ARG A 62 1.61 7.34 25.92
N TYR A 63 0.82 7.89 25.00
CA TYR A 63 -0.06 9.04 25.23
C TYR A 63 -1.51 8.71 24.86
N ARG A 64 -2.02 7.57 25.34
CA ARG A 64 -3.34 7.03 24.98
C ARG A 64 -4.49 8.04 25.12
N HIS A 65 -4.54 8.79 26.22
CA HIS A 65 -5.60 9.78 26.42
C HIS A 65 -5.55 10.92 25.37
N ALA A 66 -4.36 11.49 25.13
CA ALA A 66 -4.18 12.54 24.12
C ALA A 66 -4.51 12.03 22.70
N PHE A 67 -4.15 10.79 22.40
CA PHE A 67 -4.51 10.14 21.14
C PHE A 67 -6.03 9.97 20.99
N VAL A 68 -6.75 9.53 22.03
CA VAL A 68 -8.23 9.46 21.99
C VAL A 68 -8.84 10.86 21.83
N ASP A 69 -8.31 11.87 22.52
CA ASP A 69 -8.76 13.26 22.39
C ASP A 69 -8.60 13.77 20.95
N GLU A 70 -7.50 13.40 20.28
CA GLU A 70 -7.26 13.70 18.87
C GLU A 70 -8.36 13.10 17.98
N LEU A 71 -8.62 11.79 18.14
CA LEU A 71 -9.64 11.08 17.37
C LEU A 71 -11.04 11.69 17.56
N VAL A 72 -11.37 12.07 18.80
CA VAL A 72 -12.67 12.66 19.13
C VAL A 72 -12.81 14.06 18.54
N ARG A 73 -11.81 14.92 18.76
CA ARG A 73 -11.90 16.33 18.41
C ARG A 73 -11.71 16.57 16.91
N TYR A 74 -10.80 15.85 16.28
CA TYR A 74 -10.37 16.13 14.92
C TYR A 74 -10.76 15.05 13.91
N GLN A 75 -11.10 13.82 14.33
CA GLN A 75 -11.55 12.75 13.43
C GLN A 75 -13.02 12.38 13.63
N GLY A 76 -13.75 13.11 14.50
CA GLY A 76 -15.18 12.91 14.74
C GLY A 76 -15.54 11.56 15.35
N ALA A 77 -14.59 10.87 15.98
CA ALA A 77 -14.81 9.55 16.56
C ALA A 77 -15.62 9.66 17.87
N PRO A 78 -16.66 8.83 18.08
CA PRO A 78 -17.24 8.69 19.41
C PRO A 78 -16.19 8.14 20.38
N ARG A 79 -15.95 8.81 21.51
CA ARG A 79 -14.91 8.41 22.49
C ARG A 79 -14.99 6.93 22.87
N ALA A 80 -16.19 6.47 23.24
CA ALA A 80 -16.41 5.09 23.62
C ALA A 80 -16.06 4.09 22.49
N LEU A 81 -16.25 4.46 21.23
CA LEU A 81 -15.83 3.64 20.10
C LEU A 81 -14.30 3.61 19.99
N ALA A 82 -13.63 4.76 20.07
CA ALA A 82 -12.17 4.84 20.00
C ALA A 82 -11.51 4.02 21.11
N GLU A 83 -11.99 4.15 22.35
CA GLU A 83 -11.49 3.38 23.49
C GLU A 83 -11.74 1.88 23.34
N ALA A 84 -12.93 1.48 22.87
CA ALA A 84 -13.23 0.07 22.62
C ALA A 84 -12.35 -0.53 21.51
N LEU A 85 -12.11 0.21 20.43
CA LEU A 85 -11.19 -0.21 19.37
C LEU A 85 -9.76 -0.35 19.88
N LEU A 86 -9.28 0.60 20.68
CA LEU A 86 -7.93 0.56 21.26
C LEU A 86 -7.74 -0.48 22.37
N ALA A 87 -8.83 -1.07 22.87
CA ALA A 87 -8.79 -2.18 23.83
C ALA A 87 -8.82 -3.55 23.15
N ASP A 88 -9.21 -3.61 21.87
CA ASP A 88 -9.26 -4.84 21.07
C ASP A 88 -7.84 -5.16 20.54
N PRO A 89 -7.24 -6.31 20.92
CA PRO A 89 -5.88 -6.67 20.51
C PRO A 89 -5.75 -6.91 18.99
N ALA A 90 -6.86 -7.06 18.28
CA ALA A 90 -6.84 -7.12 16.82
C ALA A 90 -6.59 -5.75 16.17
N TRP A 91 -6.62 -4.64 16.91
CA TRP A 91 -6.46 -3.30 16.37
C TRP A 91 -5.14 -2.67 16.80
N GLN A 92 -4.43 -2.08 15.84
CA GLN A 92 -3.37 -1.11 16.13
C GLN A 92 -3.98 0.29 16.27
N ALA A 93 -3.31 1.19 16.97
CA ALA A 93 -3.80 2.56 17.11
C ALA A 93 -3.82 3.30 15.77
N SER A 94 -2.83 3.01 14.92
CA SER A 94 -2.78 3.43 13.53
C SER A 94 -4.02 2.98 12.75
N ASP A 95 -4.50 1.75 12.92
CA ASP A 95 -5.75 1.29 12.29
C ASP A 95 -6.96 2.11 12.76
N VAL A 96 -7.04 2.42 14.05
CA VAL A 96 -8.12 3.27 14.59
C VAL A 96 -8.07 4.67 14.00
N TYR A 97 -6.88 5.24 13.88
CA TYR A 97 -6.68 6.55 13.27
C TYR A 97 -7.08 6.55 11.79
N ILE A 98 -6.58 5.59 11.00
CA ILE A 98 -6.89 5.50 9.57
C ILE A 98 -8.39 5.30 9.36
N ALA A 99 -9.05 4.45 10.18
CA ALA A 99 -10.50 4.26 10.11
C ALA A 99 -11.25 5.59 10.27
N CYS A 100 -10.95 6.35 11.34
CA CYS A 100 -11.69 7.56 11.65
C CYS A 100 -11.33 8.73 10.71
N ALA A 101 -10.07 8.90 10.34
CA ALA A 101 -9.64 9.93 9.41
C ALA A 101 -10.20 9.68 8.00
N THR A 102 -10.22 8.43 7.54
CA THR A 102 -10.87 8.05 6.28
C THR A 102 -12.36 8.32 6.34
N ALA A 103 -13.01 7.94 7.44
CA ALA A 103 -14.44 8.20 7.63
C ALA A 103 -14.76 9.70 7.51
N GLN A 104 -14.00 10.55 8.20
CA GLN A 104 -14.16 12.00 8.10
C GLN A 104 -13.93 12.49 6.66
N ALA A 105 -12.85 12.06 6.00
CA ALA A 105 -12.52 12.45 4.65
C ALA A 105 -13.63 12.11 3.64
N MET A 106 -14.33 11.00 3.86
CA MET A 106 -15.38 10.47 2.98
C MET A 106 -16.80 10.89 3.39
N GLY A 107 -16.99 11.51 4.56
CA GLY A 107 -18.32 11.86 5.08
C GLY A 107 -19.08 10.63 5.58
N ARG A 108 -18.37 9.70 6.23
CA ARG A 108 -18.87 8.49 6.89
C ARG A 108 -18.61 8.56 8.39
N THR A 109 -19.22 7.67 9.15
CA THR A 109 -18.91 7.52 10.57
C THR A 109 -17.68 6.63 10.75
N CYS A 110 -16.87 6.90 11.79
CA CYS A 110 -15.73 6.02 12.09
C CYS A 110 -16.16 4.57 12.35
N ARG A 111 -17.39 4.35 12.86
CA ARG A 111 -17.95 3.01 13.07
C ARG A 111 -18.13 2.24 11.77
N GLU A 112 -18.64 2.88 10.72
CA GLU A 112 -18.86 2.24 9.42
C GLU A 112 -17.54 1.79 8.81
N VAL A 113 -16.56 2.69 8.71
CA VAL A 113 -15.25 2.37 8.14
C VAL A 113 -14.50 1.32 8.98
N ALA A 114 -14.60 1.41 10.31
CA ALA A 114 -14.03 0.39 11.19
C ALA A 114 -14.72 -0.98 11.05
N GLY A 115 -16.00 -1.00 10.63
CA GLY A 115 -16.74 -2.20 10.27
C GLY A 115 -16.19 -2.84 9.00
N GLU A 116 -15.93 -2.05 7.97
CA GLU A 116 -15.31 -2.53 6.71
C GLU A 116 -13.92 -3.12 6.95
N TRP A 117 -13.09 -2.45 7.75
CA TRP A 117 -11.80 -3.02 8.19
C TRP A 117 -11.97 -4.31 8.97
N ARG A 118 -12.99 -4.44 9.82
CA ARG A 118 -13.24 -5.71 10.52
C ARG A 118 -13.71 -6.82 9.61
N ARG A 119 -14.42 -6.48 8.52
CA ARG A 119 -14.99 -7.44 7.57
C ARG A 119 -13.90 -8.17 6.80
N ASP A 120 -12.90 -7.44 6.31
CA ASP A 120 -11.80 -7.98 5.52
C ASP A 120 -10.60 -7.04 5.55
N ARG A 121 -9.45 -7.57 5.98
CA ARG A 121 -8.16 -6.87 6.15
C ARG A 121 -7.09 -7.35 5.19
N ALA A 122 -7.36 -8.39 4.41
CA ALA A 122 -6.32 -9.09 3.66
C ALA A 122 -5.63 -8.18 2.62
N GLY A 123 -6.36 -7.22 2.06
CA GLY A 123 -5.85 -6.23 1.11
C GLY A 123 -5.42 -4.89 1.72
N GLY A 124 -5.26 -4.79 3.05
CA GLY A 124 -4.86 -3.56 3.70
C GLY A 124 -5.88 -2.42 3.56
N TRP A 125 -5.47 -1.19 3.90
CA TRP A 125 -6.41 -0.06 3.89
C TRP A 125 -6.78 0.40 2.48
N SER A 126 -5.94 0.20 1.47
CA SER A 126 -6.32 0.54 0.08
C SER A 126 -7.57 -0.22 -0.33
N ALA A 127 -7.59 -1.53 -0.14
CA ALA A 127 -8.74 -2.37 -0.50
C ALA A 127 -10.00 -2.00 0.31
N VAL A 128 -9.85 -1.57 1.56
CA VAL A 128 -10.98 -1.09 2.38
C VAL A 128 -11.54 0.22 1.85
N ILE A 129 -10.69 1.18 1.49
CA ILE A 129 -11.11 2.47 0.95
C ILE A 129 -11.77 2.28 -0.42
N GLU A 130 -11.21 1.43 -1.28
CA GLU A 130 -11.76 1.08 -2.60
C GLU A 130 -13.14 0.46 -2.51
N ARG A 131 -13.32 -0.46 -1.56
CA ARG A 131 -14.60 -1.10 -1.31
C ARG A 131 -15.67 -0.12 -0.79
N ILE A 132 -15.26 0.94 -0.10
CA ILE A 132 -16.17 2.00 0.33
C ILE A 132 -16.57 2.89 -0.84
N ASP A 133 -15.57 3.41 -1.56
CA ASP A 133 -15.74 4.30 -2.72
C ASP A 133 -14.41 4.45 -3.46
N ALA A 134 -14.23 3.67 -4.53
CA ALA A 134 -13.02 3.68 -5.35
C ALA A 134 -12.74 5.04 -6.00
N ASP A 135 -13.80 5.75 -6.44
CA ASP A 135 -13.68 7.04 -7.12
C ASP A 135 -13.12 8.13 -6.20
N ARG A 136 -13.34 7.99 -4.88
CA ARG A 136 -12.89 8.96 -3.87
C ARG A 136 -11.61 8.55 -3.13
N ARG A 137 -10.99 7.42 -3.50
CA ARG A 137 -9.83 6.86 -2.77
C ARG A 137 -8.66 7.83 -2.67
N GLU A 138 -8.20 8.38 -3.80
CA GLU A 138 -7.05 9.27 -3.81
C GLU A 138 -7.32 10.55 -3.01
N ASP A 139 -8.51 11.12 -3.17
CA ASP A 139 -8.96 12.30 -2.41
C ASP A 139 -9.01 12.03 -0.90
N ALA A 140 -9.49 10.83 -0.51
CA ALA A 140 -9.53 10.40 0.87
C ALA A 140 -8.11 10.26 1.44
N LEU A 141 -7.21 9.55 0.75
CA LEU A 141 -5.81 9.40 1.17
C LEU A 141 -5.10 10.76 1.30
N ARG A 142 -5.27 11.67 0.34
CA ARG A 142 -4.71 13.04 0.46
C ARG A 142 -5.22 13.78 1.69
N ARG A 143 -6.51 13.64 2.04
CA ARG A 143 -7.09 14.24 3.25
C ARG A 143 -6.56 13.59 4.53
N VAL A 144 -6.43 12.26 4.55
CA VAL A 144 -5.86 11.51 5.68
C VAL A 144 -4.41 11.95 5.95
N LYS A 145 -3.59 12.06 4.90
CA LYS A 145 -2.19 12.49 5.02
C LYS A 145 -2.08 13.90 5.60
N ARG A 146 -2.87 14.86 5.10
CA ARG A 146 -2.94 16.22 5.66
C ARG A 146 -3.39 16.20 7.12
N GLY A 147 -4.45 15.45 7.47
CA GLY A 147 -4.91 15.36 8.85
C GLY A 147 -3.87 14.76 9.79
N LEU A 148 -3.06 13.80 9.31
CA LEU A 148 -1.95 13.22 10.08
C LEU A 148 -0.86 14.25 10.36
N VAL A 149 -0.50 15.03 9.34
CA VAL A 149 0.44 16.15 9.46
C VAL A 149 -0.03 17.17 10.49
N GLU A 150 -1.31 17.56 10.46
CA GLU A 150 -1.91 18.46 11.46
C GLU A 150 -1.96 17.86 12.87
N SER A 151 -2.17 16.54 12.99
CA SER A 151 -2.14 15.85 14.29
C SER A 151 -0.73 15.92 14.89
N TYR A 152 0.30 15.71 14.07
CA TYR A 152 1.69 15.81 14.51
C TYR A 152 2.09 17.23 14.93
N ASP A 153 1.54 18.27 14.31
CA ASP A 153 1.69 19.66 14.80
C ASP A 153 1.15 19.83 16.20
N ARG A 154 -0.08 19.38 16.43
CA ARG A 154 -0.74 19.51 17.74
C ARG A 154 -0.01 18.73 18.83
N TRP A 155 0.65 17.65 18.45
CA TRP A 155 1.47 16.86 19.38
C TRP A 155 2.89 17.42 19.55
N GLY A 156 3.28 18.44 18.77
CA GLY A 156 4.62 19.02 18.77
C GLY A 156 5.68 18.01 18.32
N ARG A 157 5.35 17.18 17.33
CA ARG A 157 6.22 16.09 16.86
C ARG A 157 6.64 16.30 15.41
N PRO A 158 7.90 15.94 15.07
CA PRO A 158 8.38 16.09 13.71
C PRO A 158 7.69 15.09 12.77
N ILE A 159 7.32 15.56 11.59
CA ILE A 159 6.81 14.73 10.50
C ILE A 159 7.38 15.22 9.18
N ARG A 160 8.05 14.34 8.43
CA ARG A 160 8.62 14.71 7.11
C ARG A 160 7.51 14.75 6.08
N LEU A 161 7.47 15.81 5.28
CA LEU A 161 6.52 15.94 4.18
C LEU A 161 7.06 15.29 2.90
N ASP A 162 6.20 14.63 2.12
CA ASP A 162 6.52 14.27 0.74
C ASP A 162 6.33 15.45 -0.21
N ALA A 163 6.69 15.30 -1.48
CA ALA A 163 6.57 16.38 -2.47
C ALA A 163 5.12 16.82 -2.72
N ALA A 164 4.13 15.94 -2.54
CA ALA A 164 2.72 16.28 -2.71
C ALA A 164 2.20 17.07 -1.49
N LEU A 165 2.56 16.65 -0.29
CA LEU A 165 2.23 17.32 0.96
C LEU A 165 2.87 18.70 1.05
N ARG A 166 4.14 18.88 0.64
CA ARG A 166 4.76 20.22 0.59
C ARG A 166 4.01 21.18 -0.34
N ARG A 167 3.52 20.69 -1.48
CA ARG A 167 2.67 21.50 -2.37
C ARG A 167 1.31 21.82 -1.76
N MET A 168 0.77 20.93 -0.94
CA MET A 168 -0.51 21.12 -0.24
C MET A 168 -0.41 22.02 1.00
N LEU A 169 0.77 22.11 1.61
CA LEU A 169 1.05 22.80 2.87
C LEU A 169 2.26 23.73 2.69
N PRO A 170 2.16 24.78 1.86
CA PRO A 170 3.31 25.60 1.47
C PRO A 170 3.90 26.42 2.63
N ASP A 171 3.10 26.74 3.63
CA ASP A 171 3.50 27.57 4.78
C ASP A 171 4.06 26.75 5.95
N ARG A 172 4.19 25.43 5.78
CA ARG A 172 4.70 24.53 6.82
C ARG A 172 6.17 24.18 6.56
N ASP A 173 7.01 24.54 7.53
CA ASP A 173 8.42 24.16 7.54
C ASP A 173 8.61 22.67 7.92
N ASP A 174 9.74 22.08 7.48
CA ASP A 174 10.11 20.67 7.70
C ASP A 174 10.59 20.38 9.14
#